data_AF-A0A7J3Z6E9-F1
#
_entry.id   AF-A0A7J3Z6E9-F1
#
_cell.length_a   1.000
_cell.length_b   1.000
_cell.length_c   1.000
_cell.angle_alpha   90.00
_cell.angle_beta   90.00
_cell.angle_gamma   90.00
#
_symmetry.space_group_name_H-M   'P 1'
#
loop_
_entity.id
_entity.type
_entity.pdbx_description
1 polymer ?
#
loop_
_entity_poly.entity_id
_entity_poly.type
_entity_poly.pdbx_seq_one_letter_code
_entity_poly.pdbx_strand_id
1 'polypeptide(L)'
;MKRLRLSAEMFRNFTPEFVLSLFSAQNIQVDAIDGSITLHIEKGVLKKTRELYKVYVWMVGKSVVFGVYSESGLKTIAKLFPEEDTVVFECLESAYEELCKAIFNSLKRGLAIGRERVPQISAPVVGLEKSSFKLSKAYENILDGFAEVTIASATVKYPLIERRILNRVSDVGSIEEVIDYISSRFNKGVYVVVILAQTWLFSIAVDVNKKEYTPSYINWESNTRVVGKEALQALKKHENEGRVNFIVYQLQQ
;
A
#
# COMPACT_ATOMS: atom_id res chain seq x y z
N MET A 1 -28.55 5.41 3.83
CA MET A 1 -27.38 6.09 3.20
C MET A 1 -26.53 6.74 4.28
N LYS A 2 -25.20 6.62 4.26
CA LYS A 2 -24.31 7.16 5.30
C LYS A 2 -23.33 8.18 4.71
N ARG A 3 -22.95 9.21 5.47
CA ARG A 3 -22.11 10.32 4.99
C ARG A 3 -20.81 10.45 5.77
N LEU A 4 -19.71 10.78 5.09
CA LEU A 4 -18.40 11.11 5.66
C LEU A 4 -18.03 12.55 5.27
N ARG A 5 -17.67 13.38 6.26
CA ARG A 5 -17.13 14.72 6.01
C ARG A 5 -15.61 14.64 5.89
N LEU A 6 -15.08 15.02 4.74
CA LEU A 6 -13.65 15.03 4.43
C LEU A 6 -13.15 16.47 4.29
N SER A 7 -11.86 16.69 4.50
CA SER A 7 -11.22 17.95 4.11
C SER A 7 -11.14 18.04 2.59
N ALA A 8 -11.12 19.26 2.05
CA ALA A 8 -11.00 19.50 0.62
C ALA A 8 -9.76 18.85 -0.02
N GLU A 9 -8.69 18.67 0.75
CA GLU A 9 -7.46 18.00 0.32
C GLU A 9 -7.62 16.47 0.23
N MET A 10 -8.26 15.84 1.23
CA MET A 10 -8.59 14.40 1.19
C MET A 10 -9.60 14.07 0.09
N PHE A 11 -10.49 15.01 -0.23
CA PHE A 11 -11.47 14.88 -1.30
C PHE A 11 -10.84 14.82 -2.70
N ARG A 12 -9.75 15.57 -2.93
CA ARG A 12 -9.03 15.55 -4.23
C ARG A 12 -8.27 14.25 -4.49
N ASN A 13 -7.89 13.54 -3.42
CA ASN A 13 -7.09 12.32 -3.48
C ASN A 13 -7.92 11.04 -3.34
N PHE A 14 -9.22 11.10 -3.66
CA PHE A 14 -10.15 10.03 -3.38
C PHE A 14 -10.09 8.89 -4.42
N THR A 15 -9.00 8.13 -4.38
CA THR A 15 -8.69 6.99 -5.27
C THR A 15 -8.82 5.65 -4.53
N PRO A 16 -8.82 4.49 -5.23
CA PRO A 16 -8.80 3.18 -4.58
C PRO A 16 -7.58 3.03 -3.66
N GLU A 17 -6.42 3.54 -4.05
CA GLU A 17 -5.18 3.44 -3.26
C GLU A 17 -5.32 4.18 -1.94
N PHE A 18 -5.87 5.40 -1.97
CA PHE A 18 -6.18 6.14 -0.76
C PHE A 18 -7.15 5.35 0.11
N VAL A 19 -8.24 4.84 -0.46
CA VAL A 19 -9.22 4.03 0.26
C VAL A 19 -8.59 2.79 0.90
N LEU A 20 -7.77 2.04 0.17
CA LEU A 20 -7.04 0.86 0.65
C LEU A 20 -6.07 1.22 1.79
N SER A 21 -5.42 2.39 1.71
CA SER A 21 -4.53 2.87 2.78
C SER A 21 -5.27 3.08 4.10
N LEU A 22 -6.54 3.51 4.06
CA LEU A 22 -7.37 3.66 5.25
C LEU A 22 -7.63 2.32 5.95
N PHE A 23 -7.82 1.24 5.19
CA PHE A 23 -7.97 -0.11 5.75
C PHE A 23 -6.64 -0.61 6.32
N SER A 24 -5.55 -0.45 5.59
CA SER A 24 -4.23 -0.88 6.05
C SER A 24 -3.79 -0.16 7.33
N ALA A 25 -4.11 1.13 7.50
CA ALA A 25 -3.84 1.88 8.73
C ALA A 25 -4.50 1.28 9.99
N GLN A 26 -5.48 0.39 9.82
CA GLN A 26 -6.18 -0.34 10.89
C GLN A 26 -5.71 -1.80 11.02
N ASN A 27 -4.60 -2.18 10.40
CA ASN A 27 -4.12 -3.55 10.30
C ASN A 27 -5.12 -4.51 9.63
N ILE A 28 -6.01 -3.99 8.78
CA ILE A 28 -6.87 -4.82 7.93
C ILE A 28 -6.02 -5.30 6.75
N GLN A 29 -6.04 -6.60 6.50
CA GLN A 29 -5.27 -7.20 5.42
C GLN A 29 -5.75 -6.68 4.07
N VAL A 30 -4.81 -6.13 3.30
CA VAL A 30 -5.02 -5.69 1.92
C VAL A 30 -4.15 -6.54 1.01
N ASP A 31 -4.77 -7.19 0.04
CA ASP A 31 -4.07 -7.95 -0.99
C ASP A 31 -3.31 -6.99 -1.91
N ALA A 32 -2.01 -7.26 -2.09
CA ALA A 32 -1.13 -6.41 -2.86
C ALA A 32 -1.35 -6.57 -4.38
N ILE A 33 -1.88 -7.72 -4.82
CA ILE A 33 -1.97 -8.11 -6.21
C ILE A 33 -3.28 -7.60 -6.82
N ASP A 34 -4.41 -7.92 -6.18
CA ASP A 34 -5.73 -7.61 -6.72
C ASP A 34 -6.42 -6.40 -6.08
N GLY A 35 -5.78 -5.78 -5.07
CA GLY A 35 -6.31 -4.59 -4.40
C GLY A 35 -7.56 -4.87 -3.58
N SER A 36 -7.78 -6.11 -3.16
CA SER A 36 -8.88 -6.48 -2.28
C SER A 36 -8.54 -6.32 -0.81
N ILE A 37 -9.58 -6.18 0.02
CA ILE A 37 -9.49 -6.17 1.48
C ILE A 37 -10.17 -7.41 2.04
N THR A 38 -9.60 -7.99 3.08
CA THR A 38 -10.21 -9.12 3.79
C THR A 38 -10.90 -8.63 5.05
N LEU A 39 -12.21 -8.84 5.15
CA LEU A 39 -13.03 -8.44 6.30
C LEU A 39 -13.67 -9.66 6.95
N HIS A 40 -13.66 -9.67 8.29
CA HIS A 40 -14.36 -10.66 9.09
C HIS A 40 -15.67 -10.06 9.60
N ILE A 41 -16.78 -10.74 9.31
CA ILE A 41 -18.11 -10.37 9.82
C ILE A 41 -18.56 -11.45 10.79
N GLU A 42 -18.87 -11.03 12.01
CA GLU A 42 -19.46 -11.90 13.01
C GLU A 42 -20.98 -11.95 12.83
N LYS A 43 -21.52 -13.16 12.61
CA LYS A 43 -22.95 -13.43 12.42
C LYS A 43 -23.54 -14.27 13.56
N GLY A 44 -24.87 -14.22 13.65
CA GLY A 44 -25.68 -14.94 14.64
C GLY A 44 -26.01 -14.11 15.89
N VAL A 45 -27.04 -14.54 16.63
CA VAL A 45 -27.56 -13.84 17.84
C VAL A 45 -26.48 -13.59 18.89
N LEU A 46 -25.46 -14.47 18.94
CA LEU A 46 -24.32 -14.40 19.85
C LEU A 46 -22.99 -14.06 19.16
N LYS A 47 -23.00 -13.66 17.88
CA LYS A 47 -21.79 -13.35 17.09
C LYS A 47 -20.73 -14.47 17.04
N LYS A 48 -21.13 -15.73 17.20
CA LYS A 48 -20.21 -16.88 17.26
C LYS A 48 -19.71 -17.35 15.90
N THR A 49 -20.39 -17.00 14.81
CA THR A 49 -20.00 -17.43 13.45
C THR A 49 -19.19 -16.33 12.80
N ARG A 50 -17.98 -16.65 12.33
CA ARG A 50 -17.13 -15.72 11.57
C ARG A 50 -17.20 -16.05 10.09
N GLU A 51 -17.69 -15.13 9.29
CA GLU A 51 -17.60 -15.19 7.85
C GLU A 51 -16.50 -14.26 7.34
N LEU A 52 -15.72 -14.76 6.39
CA LEU A 52 -14.60 -14.04 5.79
C LEU A 52 -15.01 -13.59 4.39
N TYR A 53 -14.87 -12.30 4.13
CA TYR A 53 -15.17 -11.70 2.84
C TYR A 53 -13.91 -11.11 2.21
N LYS A 54 -13.63 -11.50 0.97
CA LYS A 54 -12.65 -10.83 0.10
C LYS A 54 -13.39 -9.76 -0.70
N VAL A 55 -13.14 -8.49 -0.39
CA VAL A 55 -13.84 -7.34 -0.98
C VAL A 55 -12.90 -6.61 -1.93
N TYR A 56 -13.27 -6.54 -3.20
CA TYR A 56 -12.53 -5.88 -4.26
C TYR A 56 -12.87 -4.39 -4.27
N VAL A 57 -11.86 -3.55 -4.50
CA VAL A 57 -12.01 -2.09 -4.53
C VAL A 57 -11.51 -1.57 -5.87
N TRP A 58 -12.34 -0.84 -6.60
CA TRP A 58 -11.97 -0.26 -7.90
C TRP A 58 -12.69 1.06 -8.17
N MET A 59 -12.36 1.72 -9.27
CA MET A 59 -13.02 2.96 -9.71
C MET A 59 -14.08 2.70 -10.77
N VAL A 60 -15.21 3.40 -10.65
CA VAL A 60 -16.17 3.62 -11.74
C VAL A 60 -16.48 5.10 -11.82
N GLY A 61 -16.00 5.77 -12.87
CA GLY A 61 -16.09 7.23 -12.99
C GLY A 61 -15.36 7.94 -11.85
N LYS A 62 -16.07 8.77 -11.08
CA LYS A 62 -15.55 9.44 -9.87
C LYS A 62 -15.85 8.69 -8.57
N SER A 63 -16.40 7.48 -8.66
CA SER A 63 -16.81 6.69 -7.49
C SER A 63 -15.84 5.56 -7.23
N VAL A 64 -15.50 5.35 -5.96
CA VAL A 64 -14.87 4.11 -5.50
C VAL A 64 -15.97 3.10 -5.22
N VAL A 65 -15.86 1.91 -5.79
CA VAL A 65 -16.82 0.82 -5.65
C VAL A 65 -16.21 -0.36 -4.94
N PHE A 66 -17.06 -1.06 -4.18
CA PHE A 66 -16.73 -2.24 -3.40
C PHE A 66 -17.55 -3.41 -3.91
N GLY A 67 -16.90 -4.55 -4.12
CA GLY A 67 -17.56 -5.74 -4.64
C GLY A 67 -17.05 -7.04 -4.06
N VAL A 68 -17.85 -8.08 -4.22
CA VAL A 68 -17.54 -9.44 -3.78
C VAL A 68 -17.90 -10.42 -4.89
N TYR A 69 -17.16 -11.52 -4.99
CA TYR A 69 -17.55 -12.60 -5.90
C TYR A 69 -18.77 -13.34 -5.34
N SER A 70 -19.73 -13.59 -6.23
CA SER A 70 -20.89 -14.44 -6.04
C SER A 70 -20.86 -15.55 -7.10
N GLU A 71 -21.80 -16.49 -7.02
CA GLU A 71 -21.99 -17.53 -8.06
C GLU A 71 -22.21 -16.91 -9.46
N SER A 72 -22.79 -15.71 -9.51
CA SER A 72 -23.02 -14.93 -10.74
C SER A 72 -21.85 -14.02 -11.15
N GLY A 73 -20.69 -14.11 -10.49
CA GLY A 73 -19.51 -13.27 -10.74
C GLY A 73 -19.35 -12.11 -9.75
N LEU A 74 -18.51 -11.14 -10.12
CA LEU A 74 -18.19 -9.98 -9.29
C LEU A 74 -19.40 -9.05 -9.18
N LYS A 75 -19.95 -8.93 -7.98
CA LYS A 75 -21.12 -8.12 -7.68
C LYS A 75 -20.71 -6.86 -6.92
N THR A 76 -21.16 -5.69 -7.37
CA THR A 76 -20.96 -4.42 -6.65
C THR A 76 -21.93 -4.35 -5.48
N ILE A 77 -21.42 -4.20 -4.26
CA ILE A 77 -22.22 -4.19 -3.04
C ILE A 77 -22.31 -2.82 -2.39
N ALA A 78 -21.34 -1.94 -2.65
CA ALA A 78 -21.35 -0.58 -2.14
C ALA A 78 -20.59 0.36 -3.07
N LYS A 79 -20.91 1.64 -2.97
CA LYS A 79 -20.18 2.71 -3.65
C LYS A 79 -19.95 3.88 -2.71
N LEU A 80 -18.88 4.60 -2.98
CA LEU A 80 -18.42 5.75 -2.25
C LEU A 80 -18.13 6.85 -3.26
N PHE A 81 -18.90 7.93 -3.22
CA PHE A 81 -18.92 8.93 -4.27
C PHE A 81 -18.97 10.36 -3.71
N PRO A 82 -18.38 11.32 -4.43
CA PRO A 82 -18.40 12.72 -4.02
C PRO A 82 -19.79 13.34 -4.19
N GLU A 83 -20.21 14.13 -3.20
CA GLU A 83 -21.39 14.99 -3.24
C GLU A 83 -21.03 16.32 -2.56
N GLU A 84 -20.86 17.37 -3.37
CA GLU A 84 -20.41 18.70 -2.92
C GLU A 84 -19.15 18.62 -2.03
N ASP A 85 -19.25 19.02 -0.76
CA ASP A 85 -18.18 19.01 0.24
C ASP A 85 -18.15 17.72 1.08
N THR A 86 -18.87 16.67 0.65
CA THR A 86 -18.99 15.40 1.37
C THR A 86 -18.72 14.21 0.49
N VAL A 87 -18.37 13.08 1.12
CA VAL A 87 -18.36 11.79 0.44
C VAL A 87 -19.46 10.92 1.02
N VAL A 88 -20.29 10.39 0.13
CA VAL A 88 -21.44 9.58 0.45
C VAL A 88 -21.08 8.11 0.27
N PHE A 89 -21.35 7.31 1.30
CA PHE A 89 -21.27 5.86 1.24
C PHE A 89 -22.68 5.26 1.13
N GLU A 90 -22.89 4.53 0.05
CA GLU A 90 -24.15 3.86 -0.26
C GLU A 90 -23.93 2.36 -0.37
N CYS A 91 -24.67 1.59 0.43
CA CYS A 91 -24.77 0.15 0.27
C CYS A 91 -25.87 -0.12 -0.76
N LEU A 92 -25.52 -0.85 -1.83
CA LEU A 92 -26.39 -1.14 -2.96
C LEU A 92 -27.15 -2.46 -2.78
N GLU A 93 -26.64 -3.35 -1.93
CA GLU A 93 -27.14 -4.71 -1.78
C GLU A 93 -27.47 -5.02 -0.32
N SER A 94 -28.77 -5.16 -0.01
CA SER A 94 -29.26 -5.42 1.36
C SER A 94 -28.74 -6.73 1.95
N ALA A 95 -28.48 -7.74 1.12
CA ALA A 95 -27.88 -9.00 1.54
C ALA A 95 -26.48 -8.83 2.18
N TYR A 96 -25.80 -7.72 1.91
CA TYR A 96 -24.47 -7.41 2.43
C TYR A 96 -24.47 -6.25 3.42
N GLU A 97 -25.61 -5.94 4.05
CA GLU A 97 -25.72 -4.76 4.93
C GLU A 97 -24.70 -4.76 6.08
N GLU A 98 -24.46 -5.90 6.72
CA GLU A 98 -23.46 -6.02 7.79
C GLU A 98 -22.02 -5.83 7.27
N LEU A 99 -21.72 -6.33 6.08
CA LEU A 99 -20.44 -6.10 5.42
C LEU A 99 -20.27 -4.63 5.03
N CYS A 100 -21.29 -3.99 4.47
CA CYS A 100 -21.33 -2.56 4.20
C CYS A 100 -21.12 -1.72 5.48
N LYS A 101 -21.73 -2.13 6.61
CA LYS A 101 -21.51 -1.49 7.91
C LYS A 101 -20.05 -1.61 8.35
N ALA A 102 -19.45 -2.78 8.20
CA ALA A 102 -18.04 -2.99 8.52
C ALA A 102 -17.11 -2.14 7.64
N ILE A 103 -17.34 -2.12 6.32
CA ILE A 103 -16.61 -1.26 5.37
C ILE A 103 -16.70 0.20 5.81
N PHE A 104 -17.91 0.71 6.04
CA PHE A 104 -18.12 2.09 6.46
C PHE A 104 -17.43 2.44 7.78
N ASN A 105 -17.54 1.56 8.78
CA ASN A 105 -16.93 1.78 10.09
C ASN A 105 -15.40 1.78 9.99
N SER A 106 -14.84 0.89 9.17
CA SER A 106 -13.42 0.88 8.87
C SER A 106 -12.98 2.14 8.15
N LEU A 107 -13.70 2.60 7.11
CA LEU A 107 -13.38 3.90 6.47
C LEU A 107 -13.36 5.04 7.48
N LYS A 108 -14.37 5.12 8.35
CA LYS A 108 -14.47 6.16 9.39
C LYS A 108 -13.29 6.13 10.37
N ARG A 109 -12.91 4.94 10.86
CA ARG A 109 -11.77 4.75 11.76
C ARG A 109 -10.44 5.06 11.07
N GLY A 110 -10.24 4.57 9.86
CA GLY A 110 -9.05 4.84 9.06
C GLY A 110 -8.85 6.34 8.81
N LEU A 111 -9.94 7.07 8.53
CA LEU A 111 -9.91 8.53 8.40
C LEU A 111 -9.55 9.24 9.71
N ALA A 112 -9.99 8.74 10.85
CA ALA A 112 -9.62 9.30 12.15
C ALA A 112 -8.13 9.08 12.43
N ILE A 113 -7.61 7.88 12.18
CA ILE A 113 -6.18 7.54 12.34
C ILE A 113 -5.31 8.36 11.37
N GLY A 114 -5.75 8.52 10.12
CA GLY A 114 -5.07 9.32 9.11
C GLY A 114 -4.91 10.79 9.51
N ARG A 115 -5.91 11.38 10.20
CA ARG A 115 -5.81 12.76 10.71
C ARG A 115 -4.75 12.94 11.79
N GLU A 116 -4.45 11.89 12.57
CA GLU A 116 -3.40 11.92 13.61
C GLU A 116 -2.01 11.57 13.08
N ARG A 117 -1.92 10.92 11.90
CA ARG A 117 -0.67 10.38 11.34
C ARG A 117 -0.24 10.98 10.00
N VAL A 118 -0.87 12.04 9.53
CA VAL A 118 -0.33 12.82 8.41
C VAL A 118 0.66 13.83 8.99
N PRO A 119 1.99 13.56 9.03
CA PRO A 119 2.92 14.68 9.05
C PRO A 119 2.60 15.51 7.82
N GLN A 120 2.35 16.81 8.03
CA GLN A 120 2.22 17.76 6.94
C GLN A 120 3.41 17.56 5.99
N ILE A 121 3.11 17.25 4.73
CA ILE A 121 4.12 17.21 3.68
C ILE A 121 4.61 18.65 3.54
N SER A 122 5.70 18.98 4.22
CA SER A 122 6.44 20.21 3.94
C SER A 122 6.92 20.13 2.49
N ALA A 123 6.76 21.24 1.77
CA ALA A 123 7.08 21.41 0.37
C ALA A 123 8.42 20.77 -0.04
N PRO A 124 8.56 20.32 -1.31
CA PRO A 124 9.82 19.76 -1.78
C PRO A 124 10.92 20.80 -1.60
N VAL A 125 11.87 20.52 -0.72
CA VAL A 125 13.10 21.32 -0.61
C VAL A 125 13.92 20.99 -1.85
N VAL A 126 13.83 21.88 -2.83
CA VAL A 126 14.66 21.85 -4.02
C VAL A 126 16.11 22.12 -3.59
N GLY A 127 16.95 21.14 -3.89
CA GLY A 127 18.40 21.23 -3.83
C GLY A 127 18.97 20.74 -2.52
N LEU A 128 19.69 19.61 -2.53
CA LEU A 128 20.88 19.34 -1.72
C LEU A 128 21.47 17.96 -2.05
N GLU A 129 22.74 18.00 -2.45
CA GLU A 129 23.81 16.98 -2.38
C GLU A 129 23.49 15.52 -2.77
N LYS A 130 24.25 15.02 -3.79
CA LYS A 130 24.41 13.59 -4.10
C LYS A 130 24.39 12.76 -2.82
N SER A 131 23.42 11.86 -2.69
CA SER A 131 23.16 11.12 -1.45
C SER A 131 24.45 10.53 -0.85
N SER A 132 24.69 10.88 0.41
CA SER A 132 25.85 10.39 1.19
C SER A 132 25.75 8.91 1.59
N PHE A 133 24.84 8.16 0.97
CA PHE A 133 24.51 6.80 1.32
C PHE A 133 25.47 5.79 0.67
N LYS A 134 25.94 4.83 1.46
CA LYS A 134 26.85 3.77 1.00
C LYS A 134 26.08 2.47 0.72
N LEU A 135 26.35 1.84 -0.41
CA LEU A 135 25.89 0.48 -0.68
C LEU A 135 26.49 -0.49 0.36
N SER A 136 25.64 -1.29 0.99
CA SER A 136 26.04 -2.32 1.95
C SER A 136 25.24 -3.61 1.80
N LYS A 137 25.67 -4.63 2.54
CA LYS A 137 25.03 -5.95 2.59
C LYS A 137 24.33 -6.22 3.93
N ALA A 138 24.21 -5.21 4.78
CA ALA A 138 23.77 -5.36 6.18
C ALA A 138 22.36 -5.99 6.29
N TYR A 139 21.52 -5.78 5.29
CA TYR A 139 20.12 -6.21 5.29
C TYR A 139 19.80 -7.33 4.28
N GLU A 140 20.82 -8.00 3.69
CA GLU A 140 20.61 -9.06 2.69
C GLU A 140 19.64 -10.13 3.20
N ASN A 141 19.88 -10.68 4.39
CA ASN A 141 19.04 -11.72 5.00
C ASN A 141 17.59 -11.25 5.26
N ILE A 142 17.39 -9.97 5.59
CA ILE A 142 16.05 -9.42 5.85
C ILE A 142 15.29 -9.30 4.54
N LEU A 143 15.92 -8.72 3.51
CA LEU A 143 15.34 -8.60 2.18
C LEU A 143 15.11 -9.95 1.53
N ASP A 144 15.93 -10.93 1.89
CA ASP A 144 15.72 -12.31 1.50
C ASP A 144 14.43 -12.91 2.08
N GLY A 145 14.06 -12.53 3.30
CA GLY A 145 12.75 -12.88 3.88
C GLY A 145 11.57 -12.22 3.15
N PHE A 146 11.75 -11.00 2.62
CA PHE A 146 10.73 -10.34 1.79
C PHE A 146 10.50 -11.06 0.46
N ALA A 147 11.50 -11.80 -0.03
CA ALA A 147 11.44 -12.60 -1.25
C ALA A 147 10.68 -13.93 -1.07
N GLU A 148 10.91 -14.60 0.07
CA GLU A 148 10.44 -15.96 0.33
C GLU A 148 9.05 -16.00 0.97
N VAL A 149 8.70 -14.97 1.75
CA VAL A 149 7.46 -14.95 2.53
C VAL A 149 6.74 -13.64 2.26
N THR A 150 5.99 -13.65 1.15
CA THR A 150 4.88 -12.75 0.77
C THR A 150 4.87 -11.36 1.42
N ILE A 151 4.83 -10.31 0.61
CA ILE A 151 4.44 -8.93 0.98
C ILE A 151 3.20 -8.89 1.91
N ALA A 152 2.29 -9.86 1.78
CA ALA A 152 1.16 -10.09 2.68
C ALA A 152 1.55 -10.42 4.15
N SER A 153 2.67 -11.09 4.39
CA SER A 153 3.23 -11.30 5.73
C SER A 153 4.03 -10.08 6.21
N ALA A 154 4.69 -9.36 5.30
CA ALA A 154 5.44 -8.15 5.62
C ALA A 154 4.54 -7.05 6.19
N THR A 155 3.33 -6.90 5.65
CA THR A 155 2.30 -5.98 6.20
C THR A 155 1.83 -6.35 7.61
N VAL A 156 1.97 -7.61 8.03
CA VAL A 156 1.65 -8.06 9.39
C VAL A 156 2.82 -7.81 10.35
N LYS A 157 4.07 -7.99 9.86
CA LYS A 157 5.28 -7.91 10.68
C LYS A 157 5.86 -6.49 10.80
N TYR A 158 5.70 -5.68 9.76
CA TYR A 158 6.32 -4.36 9.67
C TYR A 158 5.26 -3.29 9.43
N PRO A 159 5.28 -2.17 10.17
CA PRO A 159 4.40 -1.04 9.90
C PRO A 159 4.47 -0.59 8.44
N LEU A 160 3.33 -0.62 7.76
CA LEU A 160 3.20 -0.01 6.43
C LEU A 160 3.17 1.50 6.59
N ILE A 161 4.11 2.18 5.95
CA ILE A 161 4.22 3.62 5.96
C ILE A 161 3.50 4.22 4.75
N GLU A 162 3.62 3.56 3.59
CA GLU A 162 3.10 4.09 2.34
C GLU A 162 2.88 2.99 1.30
N ARG A 163 1.86 3.18 0.45
CA ARG A 163 1.62 2.37 -0.73
C ARG A 163 1.10 3.23 -1.88
N ARG A 164 1.64 3.02 -3.08
CA ARG A 164 1.18 3.63 -4.34
C ARG A 164 1.10 2.57 -5.44
N ILE A 165 0.14 2.71 -6.33
CA ILE A 165 0.12 1.98 -7.60
C ILE A 165 0.59 2.96 -8.67
N LEU A 166 1.67 2.62 -9.35
CA LEU A 166 2.30 3.44 -10.37
C LEU A 166 2.11 2.79 -11.73
N ASN A 167 1.93 3.58 -12.78
CA ASN A 167 1.65 3.04 -14.11
C ASN A 167 2.91 2.53 -14.79
N ARG A 168 4.09 3.03 -14.39
CA ARG A 168 5.40 2.65 -14.91
C ARG A 168 6.44 2.60 -13.80
N VAL A 169 7.49 1.80 -13.99
CA VAL A 169 8.65 1.80 -13.09
C VAL A 169 9.33 3.17 -13.06
N SER A 170 9.39 3.87 -14.19
CA SER A 170 9.96 5.22 -14.27
C SER A 170 9.21 6.26 -13.41
N ASP A 171 7.94 6.04 -13.07
CA ASP A 171 7.18 6.92 -12.17
C ASP A 171 7.68 6.82 -10.71
N VAL A 172 8.48 5.81 -10.36
CA VAL A 172 9.14 5.69 -9.05
C VAL A 172 10.29 6.71 -8.91
N GLY A 173 10.93 7.07 -10.02
CA GLY A 173 12.21 7.78 -10.02
C GLY A 173 13.41 6.84 -9.88
N SER A 174 14.60 7.44 -9.88
CA SER A 174 15.87 6.77 -9.64
C SER A 174 15.98 6.23 -8.21
N ILE A 175 16.89 5.29 -7.98
CA ILE A 175 17.13 4.74 -6.64
C ILE A 175 17.69 5.82 -5.71
N GLU A 176 18.50 6.72 -6.25
CA GLU A 176 19.00 7.88 -5.55
C GLU A 176 17.84 8.77 -5.08
N GLU A 177 16.87 9.07 -5.94
CA GLU A 177 15.66 9.81 -5.57
C GLU A 177 14.82 9.08 -4.51
N VAL A 178 14.74 7.74 -4.57
CA VAL A 178 14.06 6.94 -3.53
C VAL A 178 14.79 7.05 -2.18
N ILE A 179 16.11 6.96 -2.17
CA ILE A 179 16.92 7.10 -0.94
C ILE A 179 16.77 8.51 -0.37
N ASP A 180 16.86 9.53 -1.21
CA ASP A 180 16.72 10.94 -0.81
C ASP A 180 15.31 11.22 -0.28
N TYR A 181 14.30 10.63 -0.91
CA TYR A 181 12.92 10.67 -0.44
C TYR A 181 12.78 10.08 0.97
N ILE A 182 13.35 8.89 1.23
CA ILE A 182 13.31 8.27 2.55
C ILE A 182 14.11 9.11 3.57
N SER A 183 15.31 9.56 3.21
CA SER A 183 16.18 10.31 4.11
C SER A 183 15.66 11.71 4.46
N SER A 184 14.96 12.37 3.54
CA SER A 184 14.35 13.69 3.78
C SER A 184 13.05 13.59 4.58
N ARG A 185 12.30 12.50 4.39
CA ARG A 185 11.02 12.27 5.07
C ARG A 185 11.21 11.74 6.51
N PHE A 186 12.26 10.99 6.78
CA PHE A 186 12.48 10.33 8.06
C PHE A 186 13.83 10.67 8.68
N ASN A 187 13.83 11.12 9.94
CA ASN A 187 15.07 11.51 10.63
C ASN A 187 15.87 10.33 11.20
N LYS A 188 15.25 9.15 11.38
CA LYS A 188 15.89 7.96 11.94
C LYS A 188 15.17 6.67 11.55
N GLY A 189 15.89 5.55 11.63
CA GLY A 189 15.36 4.19 11.48
C GLY A 189 15.76 3.52 10.17
N VAL A 190 15.23 2.31 9.99
CA VAL A 190 15.48 1.48 8.80
C VAL A 190 14.16 1.25 8.07
N TYR A 191 14.16 1.51 6.78
CA TYR A 191 12.96 1.44 5.93
C TYR A 191 13.21 0.48 4.79
N VAL A 192 12.22 -0.34 4.45
CA VAL A 192 12.25 -1.19 3.26
C VAL A 192 11.29 -0.63 2.24
N VAL A 193 11.82 -0.21 1.11
CA VAL A 193 11.03 0.15 -0.06
C VAL A 193 10.93 -1.08 -0.97
N VAL A 194 9.74 -1.38 -1.44
CA VAL A 194 9.44 -2.49 -2.34
C VAL A 194 8.80 -1.95 -3.60
N ILE A 195 9.34 -2.34 -4.74
CA ILE A 195 8.76 -2.16 -6.07
C ILE A 195 8.37 -3.56 -6.55
N LEU A 196 7.07 -3.83 -6.56
CA LEU A 196 6.52 -5.12 -6.91
C LEU A 196 5.82 -5.04 -8.27
N ALA A 197 6.28 -5.87 -9.21
CA ALA A 197 5.57 -6.19 -10.43
C ALA A 197 4.94 -7.58 -10.34
N GLN A 198 4.37 -8.06 -11.45
CA GLN A 198 3.71 -9.37 -11.48
C GLN A 198 4.71 -10.54 -11.32
N THR A 199 5.89 -10.43 -11.93
CA THR A 199 6.86 -11.54 -12.06
C THR A 199 8.18 -11.30 -11.36
N TRP A 200 8.35 -10.10 -10.78
CA TRP A 200 9.56 -9.74 -10.04
C TRP A 200 9.28 -8.78 -8.90
N LEU A 201 10.24 -8.72 -7.97
CA LEU A 201 10.27 -7.84 -6.83
C LEU A 201 11.65 -7.21 -6.74
N PHE A 202 11.69 -5.89 -6.70
CA PHE A 202 12.85 -5.14 -6.26
C PHE A 202 12.58 -4.60 -4.87
N SER A 203 13.55 -4.73 -3.97
CA SER A 203 13.47 -4.14 -2.63
C SER A 203 14.76 -3.46 -2.26
N ILE A 204 14.67 -2.43 -1.44
CA ILE A 204 15.82 -1.70 -0.91
C ILE A 204 15.59 -1.38 0.55
N ALA A 205 16.48 -1.87 1.41
CA ALA A 205 16.57 -1.44 2.80
C ALA A 205 17.42 -0.18 2.86
N VAL A 206 16.93 0.88 3.50
CA VAL A 206 17.61 2.16 3.70
C VAL A 206 17.71 2.40 5.20
N ASP A 207 18.94 2.39 5.72
CA ASP A 207 19.24 2.75 7.10
C ASP A 207 19.66 4.22 7.15
N VAL A 208 18.74 5.07 7.61
CA VAL A 208 18.94 6.52 7.70
C VAL A 208 20.03 6.85 8.72
N ASN A 209 20.17 6.05 9.78
CA ASN A 209 21.11 6.33 10.87
C ASN A 209 22.55 6.12 10.41
N LYS A 210 22.79 5.01 9.70
CA LYS A 210 24.12 4.62 9.21
C LYS A 210 24.43 5.16 7.83
N LYS A 211 23.45 5.77 7.16
CA LYS A 211 23.53 6.21 5.77
C LYS A 211 23.99 5.08 4.87
N GLU A 212 23.35 3.92 5.00
CA GLU A 212 23.63 2.75 4.16
C GLU A 212 22.35 2.22 3.51
N TYR A 213 22.51 1.55 2.38
CA TYR A 213 21.40 0.89 1.71
C TYR A 213 21.80 -0.47 1.15
N THR A 214 20.87 -1.41 1.22
CA THR A 214 21.00 -2.76 0.65
C THR A 214 19.89 -2.98 -0.36
N PRO A 215 20.18 -3.09 -1.66
CA PRO A 215 19.20 -3.46 -2.67
C PRO A 215 19.16 -4.98 -2.87
N SER A 216 18.00 -5.50 -3.23
CA SER A 216 17.72 -6.90 -3.55
C SER A 216 16.72 -6.98 -4.71
N TYR A 217 16.89 -7.98 -5.57
CA TYR A 217 16.03 -8.22 -6.71
C TYR A 217 15.76 -9.71 -6.87
N ILE A 218 14.50 -10.04 -7.13
CA ILE A 218 14.03 -11.39 -7.43
C ILE A 218 13.17 -11.37 -8.70
N ASN A 219 13.39 -12.34 -9.57
CA ASN A 219 12.47 -12.69 -10.65
C ASN A 219 12.01 -14.14 -10.46
N TRP A 220 10.70 -14.34 -10.33
CA TRP A 220 10.11 -15.66 -10.08
C TRP A 220 10.06 -16.53 -11.34
N GLU A 221 9.91 -15.94 -12.53
CA GLU A 221 9.87 -16.69 -13.79
C GLU A 221 11.24 -17.29 -14.12
N SER A 222 12.31 -16.50 -13.95
CA SER A 222 13.67 -16.95 -14.22
C SER A 222 14.38 -17.54 -13.01
N ASN A 223 13.68 -17.66 -11.87
CA ASN A 223 14.22 -18.08 -10.57
C ASN A 223 15.55 -17.38 -10.24
N THR A 224 15.63 -16.08 -10.55
CA THR A 224 16.86 -15.29 -10.40
C THR A 224 16.76 -14.47 -9.13
N ARG A 225 17.83 -14.51 -8.33
CA ARG A 225 17.97 -13.75 -7.10
C ARG A 225 19.33 -13.08 -7.05
N VAL A 226 19.35 -11.77 -6.87
CA VAL A 226 20.59 -10.99 -6.79
C VAL A 226 20.44 -9.87 -5.76
N VAL A 227 21.57 -9.47 -5.18
CA VAL A 227 21.67 -8.45 -4.13
C VAL A 227 22.76 -7.45 -4.50
N GLY A 228 22.75 -6.25 -3.92
CA GLY A 228 23.80 -5.26 -4.18
C GLY A 228 23.75 -4.65 -5.59
N LYS A 229 24.91 -4.48 -6.23
CA LYS A 229 24.99 -3.76 -7.51
C LYS A 229 24.25 -4.49 -8.63
N GLU A 230 24.25 -5.81 -8.57
CA GLU A 230 23.58 -6.71 -9.48
C GLU A 230 22.06 -6.52 -9.43
N ALA A 231 21.49 -6.26 -8.24
CA ALA A 231 20.07 -5.92 -8.08
C ALA A 231 19.71 -4.59 -8.75
N LEU A 232 20.58 -3.58 -8.62
CA LEU A 232 20.38 -2.28 -9.28
C LEU A 232 20.41 -2.42 -10.81
N GLN A 233 21.30 -3.25 -11.34
CA GLN A 233 21.38 -3.54 -12.77
C GLN A 233 20.17 -4.33 -13.27
N ALA A 234 19.64 -5.24 -12.45
CA ALA A 234 18.45 -6.01 -12.79
C ALA A 234 17.21 -5.12 -12.90
N LEU A 235 17.02 -4.18 -11.97
CA LEU A 235 15.89 -3.23 -12.01
C LEU A 235 15.88 -2.38 -13.29
N LYS A 236 17.05 -1.92 -13.76
CA LYS A 236 17.16 -1.13 -14.99
C LYS A 236 16.63 -1.83 -16.23
N LYS A 237 16.59 -3.17 -16.24
CA LYS A 237 16.04 -3.95 -17.36
C LYS A 237 14.52 -3.80 -17.48
N HIS A 238 13.85 -3.32 -16.43
CA HIS A 238 12.40 -3.20 -16.31
C HIS A 238 11.91 -1.75 -16.31
N GLU A 239 12.75 -0.78 -16.66
CA GLU A 239 12.42 0.65 -16.63
C GLU A 239 11.16 1.00 -17.46
N ASN A 240 10.90 0.23 -18.51
CA ASN A 240 9.75 0.39 -19.39
C ASN A 240 8.54 -0.50 -19.03
N GLU A 241 8.63 -1.30 -17.96
CA GLU A 241 7.54 -2.20 -17.58
C GLU A 241 6.38 -1.44 -16.94
N GLY A 242 5.18 -1.91 -17.24
CA GLY A 242 3.93 -1.30 -16.79
C GLY A 242 3.48 -1.81 -15.42
N ARG A 243 2.67 -0.98 -14.76
CA ARG A 243 1.97 -1.20 -13.49
C ARG A 243 2.79 -1.89 -12.38
N VAL A 244 3.35 -1.09 -11.48
CA VAL A 244 4.04 -1.58 -10.29
C VAL A 244 3.42 -1.07 -9.00
N ASN A 245 3.51 -1.87 -7.93
CA ASN A 245 3.19 -1.43 -6.59
C ASN A 245 4.46 -0.91 -5.92
N PHE A 246 4.43 0.35 -5.50
CA PHE A 246 5.46 0.95 -4.65
C PHE A 246 5.00 0.90 -3.20
N ILE A 247 5.82 0.35 -2.30
CA ILE A 247 5.44 0.11 -0.91
C ILE A 247 6.61 0.48 0.01
N VAL A 248 6.34 1.16 1.12
CA VAL A 248 7.35 1.50 2.13
C VAL A 248 6.96 0.90 3.47
N TYR A 249 7.87 0.12 4.05
CA TYR A 249 7.78 -0.44 5.40
C TYR A 249 8.82 0.18 6.31
N GLN A 250 8.53 0.25 7.60
CA GLN A 250 9.53 0.53 8.63
C GLN A 250 9.91 -0.78 9.33
N LEU A 251 11.20 -1.10 9.41
CA LEU A 251 11.67 -2.23 10.20
C LEU A 251 11.65 -1.84 11.68
N GLN A 252 10.98 -2.67 12.51
CA GLN A 252 11.09 -2.56 13.96
C GLN A 252 12.44 -3.16 14.38
N GLN A 253 13.26 -2.35 15.09
CA GLN A 253 14.47 -2.81 15.75
C GLN A 253 14.12 -3.36 17.13
#